data_AF-A0AAC9IQZ1-F1
#
_entry.id   AF-A0AAC9IQZ1-F1
#
_cell.length_a   1.000
_cell.length_b   1.000
_cell.length_c   1.000
_cell.angle_alpha   90.00
_cell.angle_beta   90.00
_cell.angle_gamma   90.00
#
_symmetry.space_group_name_H-M   'P 1'
#
loop_
_entity.id
_entity.type
_entity.pdbx_description
1 polymer ?
#
loop_
_entity_poly.entity_id
_entity_poly.type
_entity_poly.pdbx_seq_one_letter_code
_entity_poly.pdbx_strand_id
1 'polypeptide(L)'
;MKNNFFVNLLQQESKTLFKLKHSERLWHIPLMAMLATGLPLLTGWYFDNLQAGLLACLAGLVILYLPSNIPTAQRMITMLVCSFGFMLSFAVGISFSFNFIASAIAFGIFVTAVHWVNLYFNTRPPGSFFFIMVASMSSNMPFDLATIPTRLGYVVMGTMFACTLALIYSVIVGKKYNSKTTIRLVRPVPVKDQFDYLIKSIIVGTFMCISLLIGHLLKFDNPYWIPISCAAIMQGISLYHVWQRALQRIAGTFIGLGLCWALISVSTAPLYLCICIMVLQFIIEMFISRNYAVAVIFITALTVLLAEAGNPIISTPNILIQARFIDIVIGSIIGGIGGWFLHHEYLRKQTRDSLRTTRLQLLKKKRHKIIQQ
;
A
#
# COMPACT_ATOMS: atom_id res chain seq x y z
N MET A 1 30.95 -24.05 -21.36
CA MET A 1 29.63 -23.56 -21.82
C MET A 1 28.63 -23.64 -20.66
N LYS A 2 27.86 -22.56 -20.45
CA LYS A 2 26.89 -22.32 -19.36
C LYS A 2 27.47 -22.27 -17.94
N ASN A 3 28.27 -21.23 -17.66
CA ASN A 3 28.35 -20.71 -16.29
C ASN A 3 26.93 -20.30 -15.89
N ASN A 4 26.39 -20.96 -14.86
CA ASN A 4 25.00 -20.82 -14.43
C ASN A 4 24.74 -19.39 -13.92
N PHE A 5 24.44 -18.47 -14.83
CA PHE A 5 24.03 -17.10 -14.51
C PHE A 5 22.92 -17.09 -13.46
N PHE A 6 21.95 -18.00 -13.58
CA PHE A 6 20.89 -18.18 -12.59
C PHE A 6 21.38 -18.65 -11.22
N VAL A 7 22.36 -19.56 -11.14
CA VAL A 7 22.89 -20.05 -9.85
C VAL A 7 23.76 -18.98 -9.18
N ASN A 8 24.58 -18.26 -9.95
CA ASN A 8 25.36 -17.14 -9.44
C ASN A 8 24.47 -15.96 -9.02
N LEU A 9 23.40 -15.68 -9.76
CA LEU A 9 22.38 -14.71 -9.39
C LEU A 9 21.69 -15.15 -8.09
N LEU A 10 21.26 -16.41 -7.97
CA LEU A 10 20.65 -16.95 -6.75
C LEU A 10 21.60 -16.93 -5.54
N GLN A 11 22.89 -17.23 -5.73
CA GLN A 11 23.90 -17.19 -4.67
C GLN A 11 24.25 -15.76 -4.24
N GLN A 12 24.33 -14.80 -5.18
CA GLN A 12 24.50 -13.39 -4.84
C GLN A 12 23.28 -12.84 -4.14
N GLU A 13 22.08 -13.19 -4.62
CA GLU A 13 20.80 -12.83 -3.98
C GLU A 13 20.69 -13.43 -2.58
N SER A 14 21.07 -14.68 -2.35
CA SER A 14 21.04 -15.29 -1.00
C SER A 14 21.92 -14.50 -0.02
N LYS A 15 23.10 -14.02 -0.45
CA LYS A 15 23.99 -13.23 0.41
C LYS A 15 23.46 -11.82 0.68
N THR A 16 22.75 -11.19 -0.27
CA THR A 16 22.07 -9.90 -0.04
C THR A 16 20.76 -10.04 0.73
N LEU A 17 20.07 -11.18 0.62
CA LEU A 17 18.84 -11.51 1.33
C LEU A 17 19.01 -11.60 2.85
N PHE A 18 20.22 -11.84 3.37
CA PHE A 18 20.48 -11.89 4.82
C PHE A 18 21.24 -10.66 5.35
N LYS A 19 21.62 -9.71 4.49
CA LYS A 19 22.36 -8.53 4.91
C LYS A 19 21.40 -7.46 5.46
N LEU A 20 21.33 -7.34 6.78
CA LEU A 20 20.58 -6.29 7.46
C LEU A 20 21.21 -4.92 7.16
N LYS A 21 20.45 -4.05 6.47
CA LYS A 21 20.85 -2.66 6.26
C LYS A 21 20.70 -1.85 7.55
N HIS A 22 21.56 -0.85 7.74
CA HIS A 22 21.40 0.11 8.83
C HIS A 22 20.10 0.89 8.63
N SER A 23 19.26 0.96 9.67
CA SER A 23 18.00 1.70 9.61
C SER A 23 18.20 3.12 10.15
N GLU A 24 17.76 4.11 9.38
CA GLU A 24 17.62 5.50 9.86
C GLU A 24 16.30 5.71 10.63
N ARG A 25 15.42 4.70 10.69
CA ARG A 25 14.16 4.80 11.45
C ARG A 25 14.41 4.68 12.94
N LEU A 26 13.85 5.61 13.68
CA LEU A 26 13.88 5.66 15.14
C LEU A 26 13.08 4.49 15.73
N TRP A 27 13.59 3.90 16.82
CA TRP A 27 13.06 2.66 17.43
C TRP A 27 11.59 2.76 17.88
N HIS A 28 11.12 3.96 18.18
CA HIS A 28 9.76 4.20 18.65
C HIS A 28 8.70 4.14 17.52
N ILE A 29 9.08 4.21 16.24
CA ILE A 29 8.13 4.13 15.11
C ILE A 29 7.45 2.75 15.05
N PRO A 30 8.19 1.62 15.13
CA PRO A 30 7.61 0.29 15.31
C PRO A 30 6.59 0.18 16.44
N LEU A 31 6.91 0.76 17.60
CA LEU A 31 6.02 0.75 18.75
C LEU A 31 4.74 1.55 18.47
N MET A 32 4.86 2.73 17.86
CA MET A 32 3.69 3.55 17.48
C MET A 32 2.82 2.84 16.43
N ALA A 33 3.44 2.14 15.47
CA ALA A 33 2.71 1.35 14.48
C ALA A 33 1.93 0.19 15.12
N MET A 34 2.56 -0.51 16.07
CA MET A 34 1.91 -1.57 16.86
C MET A 34 0.73 -1.01 17.67
N LEU A 35 0.89 0.11 18.37
CA LEU A 35 -0.17 0.70 19.19
C LEU A 35 -1.32 1.26 18.34
N ALA A 36 -1.02 1.97 17.25
CA ALA A 36 -2.03 2.59 16.39
C ALA A 36 -2.93 1.57 15.68
N THR A 37 -2.41 0.39 15.35
CA THR A 37 -3.15 -0.69 14.69
C THR A 37 -3.74 -1.67 15.70
N GLY A 38 -2.99 -1.99 16.75
CA GLY A 38 -3.33 -2.99 17.76
C GLY A 38 -4.42 -2.58 18.74
N LEU A 39 -4.37 -1.35 19.25
CA LEU A 39 -5.36 -0.90 20.23
C LEU A 39 -6.78 -0.85 19.64
N PRO A 40 -7.02 -0.31 18.43
CA PRO A 40 -8.34 -0.40 17.81
C PRO A 40 -8.84 -1.84 17.64
N LEU A 41 -7.94 -2.77 17.28
CA LEU A 41 -8.28 -4.17 17.14
C LEU A 41 -8.69 -4.80 18.49
N LEU A 42 -7.92 -4.55 19.55
CA LEU A 42 -8.26 -4.99 20.91
C LEU A 42 -9.57 -4.37 21.43
N THR A 43 -9.84 -3.10 21.12
CA THR A 43 -11.12 -2.49 21.47
C THR A 43 -12.27 -3.14 20.71
N GLY A 44 -12.11 -3.47 19.43
CA GLY A 44 -13.12 -4.21 18.67
C GLY A 44 -13.39 -5.59 19.25
N TRP A 45 -12.34 -6.30 19.69
CA TRP A 45 -12.49 -7.55 20.42
C TRP A 45 -13.25 -7.36 21.75
N TYR A 46 -12.89 -6.36 22.55
CA TYR A 46 -13.50 -6.11 23.85
C TYR A 46 -15.00 -5.76 23.76
N PHE A 47 -15.41 -5.08 22.70
CA PHE A 47 -16.82 -4.70 22.46
C PHE A 47 -17.59 -5.72 21.59
N ASP A 48 -17.06 -6.93 21.40
CA ASP A 48 -17.64 -7.99 20.56
C ASP A 48 -17.94 -7.54 19.10
N ASN A 49 -17.22 -6.53 18.62
CA ASN A 49 -17.33 -6.00 17.26
C ASN A 49 -15.95 -5.98 16.59
N LEU A 50 -15.45 -7.19 16.30
CA LEU A 50 -14.13 -7.37 15.71
C LEU A 50 -14.04 -6.78 14.30
N GLN A 51 -15.14 -6.74 13.54
CA GLN A 51 -15.18 -6.12 12.22
C GLN A 51 -14.89 -4.61 12.29
N ALA A 52 -15.47 -3.90 13.26
CA ALA A 52 -15.15 -2.49 13.52
C ALA A 52 -13.68 -2.32 13.91
N GLY A 53 -13.16 -3.20 14.77
CA GLY A 53 -11.75 -3.21 15.18
C GLY A 53 -10.78 -3.40 14.01
N LEU A 54 -11.10 -4.28 13.06
CA LEU A 54 -10.29 -4.54 11.86
C LEU A 54 -10.27 -3.33 10.91
N LEU A 55 -11.42 -2.68 10.70
CA LEU A 55 -11.50 -1.45 9.89
C LEU A 55 -10.70 -0.31 10.53
N ALA A 56 -10.81 -0.13 11.85
CA ALA A 56 -10.05 0.87 12.58
C ALA A 56 -8.54 0.54 12.63
N CYS A 57 -8.17 -0.74 12.74
CA CYS A 57 -6.80 -1.23 12.66
C CYS A 57 -6.16 -0.89 11.31
N LEU A 58 -6.86 -1.16 10.21
CA LEU A 58 -6.42 -0.82 8.85
C LEU A 58 -6.22 0.70 8.69
N ALA A 59 -7.12 1.51 9.25
CA ALA A 59 -6.98 2.96 9.28
C ALA A 59 -5.76 3.43 10.13
N GLY A 60 -5.44 2.69 11.19
CA GLY A 60 -4.29 2.95 12.06
C GLY A 60 -2.93 2.93 11.35
N LEU A 61 -2.82 2.25 10.20
CA LEU A 61 -1.61 2.25 9.35
C LEU A 61 -1.22 3.65 8.84
N VAL A 62 -2.11 4.64 8.93
CA VAL A 62 -1.81 6.05 8.62
C VAL A 62 -0.63 6.58 9.45
N ILE A 63 -0.38 6.03 10.64
CA ILE A 63 0.76 6.39 11.50
C ILE A 63 2.12 6.19 10.81
N LEU A 64 2.21 5.34 9.78
CA LEU A 64 3.43 5.09 9.02
C LEU A 64 3.83 6.29 8.14
N TYR A 65 2.95 7.27 7.98
CA TYR A 65 3.25 8.55 7.32
C TYR A 65 3.82 9.61 8.27
N LEU A 66 3.94 9.32 9.57
CA LEU A 66 4.43 10.26 10.57
C LEU A 66 5.90 10.66 10.28
N PRO A 67 6.17 11.94 9.97
CA PRO A 67 7.53 12.37 9.67
C PRO A 67 8.37 12.57 10.94
N SER A 68 9.60 12.04 10.94
CA SER A 68 10.44 11.97 12.14
C SER A 68 11.24 13.23 12.47
N ASN A 69 11.55 14.09 11.49
CA ASN A 69 12.53 15.17 11.64
C ASN A 69 11.97 16.58 11.31
N ILE A 70 10.68 16.81 11.56
CA ILE A 70 10.03 18.11 11.31
C ILE A 70 9.27 18.61 12.56
N PRO A 71 8.96 19.93 12.66
CA PRO A 71 8.21 20.51 13.78
C PRO A 71 6.84 19.87 13.98
N THR A 72 6.34 19.87 15.23
CA THR A 72 5.07 19.23 15.62
C THR A 72 3.89 19.66 14.75
N ALA A 73 3.72 20.95 14.47
CA ALA A 73 2.64 21.44 13.62
C ALA A 73 2.69 20.82 12.20
N GLN A 74 3.88 20.71 11.62
CA GLN A 74 4.08 20.12 10.31
C GLN A 74 3.78 18.62 10.30
N ARG A 75 4.20 17.89 11.35
CA ARG A 75 3.86 16.46 11.53
C ARG A 75 2.35 16.24 11.53
N MET A 76 1.63 17.07 12.29
CA MET A 76 0.18 16.97 12.41
C MET A 76 -0.54 17.32 11.12
N ILE A 77 -0.08 18.33 10.37
CA ILE A 77 -0.63 18.63 9.04
C ILE A 77 -0.48 17.42 8.11
N THR A 78 0.69 16.79 8.06
CA THR A 78 0.91 15.57 7.25
C THR A 78 -0.03 14.44 7.68
N MET A 79 -0.13 14.19 8.99
CA MET A 79 -1.02 13.16 9.54
C MET A 79 -2.49 13.40 9.18
N LEU A 80 -2.96 14.64 9.28
CA LEU A 80 -4.34 15.00 8.93
C LEU A 80 -4.62 14.85 7.43
N VAL A 81 -3.69 15.27 6.57
CA VAL A 81 -3.82 15.09 5.11
C VAL A 81 -3.81 13.61 4.73
N CYS A 82 -2.92 12.81 5.31
CA CYS A 82 -2.89 11.36 5.08
C CYS A 82 -4.15 10.67 5.62
N SER A 83 -4.67 11.11 6.77
CA SER A 83 -5.93 10.59 7.34
C SER A 83 -7.11 10.90 6.43
N PHE A 84 -7.19 12.13 5.92
CA PHE A 84 -8.19 12.50 4.92
C PHE A 84 -8.07 11.67 3.64
N GLY A 85 -6.84 11.43 3.17
CA GLY A 85 -6.61 10.55 2.03
C GLY A 85 -7.04 9.10 2.30
N PHE A 86 -6.86 8.56 3.51
CA PHE A 86 -7.35 7.23 3.88
C PHE A 86 -8.87 7.17 3.90
N MET A 87 -9.53 8.18 4.49
CA MET A 87 -10.99 8.30 4.49
C MET A 87 -11.54 8.37 3.06
N LEU A 88 -10.94 9.20 2.21
CA LEU A 88 -11.32 9.31 0.80
C LEU A 88 -11.08 7.99 0.04
N SER A 89 -9.95 7.34 0.27
CA SER A 89 -9.62 6.03 -0.33
C SER A 89 -10.68 4.99 0.03
N PHE A 90 -11.06 4.93 1.30
CA PHE A 90 -12.09 4.01 1.77
C PHE A 90 -13.45 4.32 1.14
N ALA A 91 -13.86 5.60 1.18
CA ALA A 91 -15.15 6.07 0.67
C ALA A 91 -15.30 5.82 -0.84
N VAL A 92 -14.26 6.11 -1.63
CA VAL A 92 -14.27 5.83 -3.07
C VAL A 92 -14.37 4.32 -3.31
N GLY A 93 -13.55 3.50 -2.64
CA GLY A 93 -13.61 2.05 -2.85
C GLY A 93 -14.99 1.47 -2.54
N ILE A 94 -15.56 1.76 -1.36
CA ILE A 94 -16.86 1.18 -0.97
C ILE A 94 -18.02 1.68 -1.84
N SER A 95 -17.98 2.93 -2.31
CA SER A 95 -19.06 3.52 -3.12
C SER A 95 -19.23 2.85 -4.49
N PHE A 96 -18.16 2.28 -5.06
CA PHE A 96 -18.20 1.60 -6.35
C PHE A 96 -18.26 0.06 -6.24
N SER A 97 -18.40 -0.49 -5.03
CA SER A 97 -18.41 -1.94 -4.79
C SER A 97 -19.66 -2.68 -5.32
N PHE A 98 -20.70 -1.96 -5.79
CA PHE A 98 -21.92 -2.55 -6.32
C PHE A 98 -21.74 -3.32 -7.64
N ASN A 99 -20.72 -2.99 -8.45
CA ASN A 99 -20.45 -3.65 -9.72
C ASN A 99 -18.94 -3.83 -9.90
N PHE A 100 -18.50 -5.05 -10.21
CA PHE A 100 -17.07 -5.38 -10.29
C PHE A 100 -16.32 -4.60 -11.39
N ILE A 101 -16.97 -4.29 -12.52
CA ILE A 101 -16.36 -3.51 -13.61
C ILE A 101 -16.25 -2.04 -13.19
N ALA A 102 -17.33 -1.48 -12.64
CA ALA A 102 -17.35 -0.10 -12.16
C ALA A 102 -16.31 0.10 -11.05
N SER A 103 -16.24 -0.85 -10.10
CA SER A 103 -15.24 -0.93 -9.03
C SER A 103 -13.82 -0.90 -9.57
N ALA A 104 -13.49 -1.77 -10.54
CA ALA A 104 -12.15 -1.84 -11.14
C ALA A 104 -11.74 -0.54 -11.86
N ILE A 105 -12.65 0.05 -12.65
CA ILE A 105 -12.39 1.30 -13.37
C ILE A 105 -12.23 2.47 -12.39
N ALA A 106 -13.15 2.62 -11.44
CA ALA A 106 -13.08 3.68 -10.43
C ALA A 106 -11.81 3.55 -9.58
N PHE A 107 -11.43 2.33 -9.20
CA PHE A 107 -10.20 2.04 -8.50
C PHE A 107 -8.96 2.46 -9.31
N GLY A 108 -8.88 2.10 -10.60
CA GLY A 108 -7.75 2.49 -11.46
C GLY A 108 -7.62 4.01 -11.62
N ILE A 109 -8.74 4.72 -11.81
CA ILE A 109 -8.78 6.19 -11.90
C ILE A 109 -8.33 6.81 -10.57
N PHE A 110 -8.86 6.32 -9.45
CA PHE A 110 -8.50 6.79 -8.12
C PHE A 110 -7.01 6.60 -7.84
N VAL A 111 -6.46 5.41 -8.13
CA VAL A 111 -5.03 5.14 -7.96
C VAL A 111 -4.17 6.04 -8.84
N THR A 112 -4.60 6.29 -10.08
CA THR A 112 -3.92 7.27 -10.96
C THR A 112 -3.82 8.63 -10.28
N ALA A 113 -4.93 9.13 -9.73
CA ALA A 113 -4.96 10.43 -9.06
C ALA A 113 -4.08 10.45 -7.81
N VAL A 114 -4.20 9.46 -6.93
CA VAL A 114 -3.42 9.39 -5.69
C VAL A 114 -1.93 9.22 -5.97
N HIS A 115 -1.55 8.36 -6.92
CA HIS A 115 -0.15 8.17 -7.28
C HIS A 115 0.45 9.43 -7.91
N TRP A 116 -0.34 10.15 -8.72
CA TRP A 116 0.09 11.42 -9.31
C TRP A 116 0.33 12.49 -8.26
N VAL A 117 -0.59 12.65 -7.30
CA VAL A 117 -0.43 13.52 -6.13
C VAL A 117 0.83 13.14 -5.36
N ASN A 118 1.05 11.85 -5.11
CA ASN A 118 2.20 11.33 -4.38
C ASN A 118 3.54 11.67 -5.07
N LEU A 119 3.60 11.54 -6.40
CA LEU A 119 4.76 11.92 -7.21
C LEU A 119 4.96 13.45 -7.23
N TYR A 120 3.88 14.22 -7.31
CA TYR A 120 3.91 15.68 -7.32
C TYR A 120 4.51 16.24 -6.01
N PHE A 121 4.13 15.66 -4.87
CA PHE A 121 4.62 16.05 -3.55
C PHE A 121 5.93 15.36 -3.14
N ASN A 122 6.46 14.44 -3.97
CA ASN A 122 7.66 13.64 -3.70
C ASN A 122 7.69 13.07 -2.26
N THR A 123 6.56 12.51 -1.83
CA THR A 123 6.41 11.98 -0.48
C THR A 123 7.36 10.81 -0.26
N ARG A 124 7.94 10.72 0.93
CA ARG A 124 8.80 9.59 1.31
C ARG A 124 8.01 8.28 1.37
N PRO A 125 8.66 7.11 1.24
CA PRO A 125 8.03 5.82 1.50
C PRO A 125 7.29 5.83 2.85
N PRO A 126 6.05 5.31 2.92
CA PRO A 126 5.44 4.33 2.01
C PRO A 126 4.75 4.88 0.73
N GLY A 127 4.77 6.19 0.49
CA GLY A 127 4.22 6.77 -0.75
C GLY A 127 2.72 6.50 -0.92
N SER A 128 2.26 6.12 -2.12
CA SER A 128 0.82 5.89 -2.36
C SER A 128 0.31 4.52 -1.88
N PHE A 129 1.15 3.67 -1.30
CA PHE A 129 0.85 2.24 -1.08
C PHE A 129 -0.41 1.99 -0.24
N PHE A 130 -0.47 2.59 0.95
CA PHE A 130 -1.54 2.29 1.88
C PHE A 130 -2.87 2.89 1.41
N PHE A 131 -2.86 4.03 0.72
CA PHE A 131 -4.07 4.54 0.06
C PHE A 131 -4.64 3.55 -0.96
N ILE A 132 -3.77 2.95 -1.78
CA ILE A 132 -4.16 1.90 -2.75
C ILE A 132 -4.72 0.67 -2.01
N MET A 133 -4.06 0.26 -0.92
CA MET A 133 -4.51 -0.86 -0.09
C MET A 133 -5.91 -0.62 0.51
N VAL A 134 -6.12 0.53 1.15
CA VAL A 134 -7.41 0.89 1.74
C VAL A 134 -8.52 0.92 0.68
N ALA A 135 -8.28 1.57 -0.47
CA ALA A 135 -9.25 1.63 -1.56
C ALA A 135 -9.56 0.25 -2.14
N SER A 136 -8.55 -0.61 -2.30
CA SER A 136 -8.75 -1.96 -2.83
C SER A 136 -9.52 -2.85 -1.85
N MET A 137 -9.27 -2.74 -0.54
CA MET A 137 -9.96 -3.56 0.44
C MET A 137 -11.43 -3.14 0.56
N SER A 138 -11.72 -1.84 0.55
CA SER A 138 -13.09 -1.36 0.65
C SER A 138 -13.91 -1.59 -0.63
N SER A 139 -13.28 -1.63 -1.80
CA SER A 139 -13.95 -1.92 -3.08
C SER A 139 -14.45 -3.35 -3.24
N ASN A 140 -14.08 -4.23 -2.31
CA ASN A 140 -14.46 -5.64 -2.28
C ASN A 140 -15.36 -6.00 -1.10
N MET A 141 -15.78 -5.01 -0.32
CA MET A 141 -16.77 -5.20 0.73
C MET A 141 -18.17 -5.30 0.12
N PRO A 142 -19.10 -6.06 0.74
CA PRO A 142 -20.47 -6.16 0.25
C PRO A 142 -21.13 -4.78 0.24
N PHE A 143 -21.72 -4.41 -0.90
CA PHE A 143 -22.35 -3.13 -1.10
C PHE A 143 -23.69 -3.06 -0.36
N ASP A 144 -23.79 -2.14 0.58
CA ASP A 144 -25.03 -1.82 1.28
C ASP A 144 -25.00 -0.34 1.71
N LEU A 145 -25.94 0.45 1.19
CA LEU A 145 -26.01 1.90 1.43
C LEU A 145 -26.15 2.25 2.91
N ALA A 146 -26.82 1.41 3.70
CA ALA A 146 -27.06 1.67 5.11
C ALA A 146 -25.79 1.51 5.96
N THR A 147 -24.90 0.59 5.59
CA THR A 147 -23.66 0.32 6.33
C THR A 147 -22.45 1.11 5.82
N ILE A 148 -22.55 1.83 4.70
CA ILE A 148 -21.44 2.68 4.23
C ILE A 148 -21.05 3.74 5.27
N PRO A 149 -21.97 4.55 5.85
CA PRO A 149 -21.61 5.55 6.84
C PRO A 149 -21.01 4.95 8.11
N THR A 150 -21.51 3.80 8.57
CA THR A 150 -21.01 3.14 9.78
C THR A 150 -19.59 2.59 9.59
N ARG A 151 -19.34 1.91 8.46
CA ARG A 151 -17.99 1.41 8.12
C ARG A 151 -16.98 2.54 7.93
N LEU A 152 -17.39 3.61 7.24
CA LEU A 152 -16.57 4.81 7.10
C LEU A 152 -16.31 5.45 8.47
N GLY A 153 -17.30 5.47 9.37
CA GLY A 153 -17.17 5.92 10.75
C GLY A 153 -16.09 5.17 11.52
N TYR A 154 -15.98 3.85 11.39
CA TYR A 154 -14.91 3.07 12.04
C TYR A 154 -13.52 3.42 11.49
N VAL A 155 -13.39 3.68 10.20
CA VAL A 155 -12.15 4.15 9.58
C VAL A 155 -11.78 5.55 10.09
N VAL A 156 -12.76 6.45 10.20
CA VAL A 156 -12.57 7.79 10.78
C VAL A 156 -12.06 7.66 12.22
N MET A 157 -12.68 6.82 13.06
CA MET A 157 -12.24 6.59 14.44
C MET A 157 -10.79 6.07 14.50
N GLY A 158 -10.42 5.12 13.64
CA GLY A 158 -9.05 4.60 13.58
C GLY A 158 -8.03 5.67 13.16
N THR A 159 -8.33 6.48 12.15
CA THR A 159 -7.45 7.60 11.76
C THR A 159 -7.36 8.70 12.83
N MET A 160 -8.48 9.00 13.51
CA MET A 160 -8.50 9.93 14.65
C MET A 160 -7.62 9.43 15.79
N PHE A 161 -7.72 8.14 16.13
CA PHE A 161 -6.88 7.52 17.15
C PHE A 161 -5.38 7.61 16.79
N ALA A 162 -5.02 7.29 15.54
CA ALA A 162 -3.66 7.43 15.06
C ALA A 162 -3.15 8.88 15.09
N CYS A 163 -4.01 9.87 14.76
CA CYS A 163 -3.68 11.29 14.89
C CYS A 163 -3.44 11.70 16.34
N THR A 164 -4.29 11.24 17.27
CA THR A 164 -4.10 11.50 18.71
C THR A 164 -2.80 10.89 19.23
N LEU A 165 -2.50 9.65 18.85
CA LEU A 165 -1.24 9.00 19.20
C LEU A 165 -0.03 9.75 18.62
N ALA A 166 -0.12 10.19 17.35
CA ALA A 166 0.90 11.00 16.70
C ALA A 166 1.11 12.36 17.40
N LEU A 167 0.03 12.98 17.89
CA LEU A 167 0.07 14.23 18.64
C LEU A 167 0.79 14.03 19.98
N ILE A 168 0.39 13.02 20.76
CA ILE A 168 1.02 12.67 22.04
C ILE A 168 2.52 12.43 21.84
N TYR A 169 2.87 11.58 20.87
CA TYR A 169 4.26 11.32 20.52
C TYR A 169 5.00 12.60 20.10
N SER A 170 4.36 13.47 19.30
CA SER A 170 4.99 14.71 18.82
C SER A 170 5.14 15.76 19.91
N VAL A 171 4.31 15.76 20.96
CA VAL A 171 4.48 16.62 22.14
C VAL A 171 5.64 16.12 23.01
N ILE A 172 5.72 14.81 23.24
CA ILE A 172 6.77 14.18 24.07
C ILE A 172 8.15 14.35 23.41
N VAL A 173 8.25 14.08 22.10
CA VAL A 173 9.54 14.08 21.37
C VAL A 173 9.85 15.44 20.71
N GLY A 174 8.85 16.30 20.51
CA GLY A 174 8.95 17.54 19.74
C GLY A 174 9.93 18.57 20.29
N LYS A 175 10.18 18.57 21.62
CA LYS A 175 11.17 19.49 22.24
C LYS A 175 12.61 19.26 21.75
N LYS A 176 12.93 18.07 21.20
CA LYS A 176 14.29 17.70 20.76
C LYS A 176 14.64 18.18 19.34
N TYR A 177 13.65 18.61 18.54
CA TYR A 177 13.82 18.93 17.11
C TYR A 177 13.30 20.34 16.75
N ASN A 178 13.52 21.30 17.64
CA ASN A 178 13.17 22.70 17.41
C ASN A 178 14.22 23.38 16.49
N SER A 179 14.30 22.93 15.24
CA SER A 179 15.13 23.61 14.26
C SER A 179 14.41 24.87 13.79
N LYS A 180 15.06 26.03 13.93
CA LYS A 180 14.60 27.35 13.43
C LYS A 180 14.46 27.40 11.89
N THR A 181 14.80 26.32 11.18
CA THR A 181 14.67 26.24 9.73
C THR A 181 13.23 25.84 9.35
N THR A 182 12.50 26.75 8.69
CA THR A 182 11.24 26.45 8.01
C THR A 182 11.49 25.43 6.89
N ILE A 183 11.39 24.14 7.21
CA ILE A 183 11.39 23.09 6.20
C ILE A 183 10.08 23.27 5.41
N ARG A 184 10.18 23.58 4.11
CA ARG A 184 9.01 23.56 3.23
C ARG A 184 8.43 22.14 3.21
N LEU A 185 7.24 21.98 3.79
CA LEU A 185 6.43 20.75 3.81
C LEU A 185 6.24 20.15 2.41
N VAL A 186 6.18 21.02 1.40
CA VAL A 186 5.96 20.69 0.00
C VAL A 186 7.07 21.34 -0.82
N ARG A 187 7.88 20.53 -1.48
CA ARG A 187 8.70 20.98 -2.60
C ARG A 187 7.98 20.51 -3.86
N PRO A 188 7.15 21.35 -4.51
CA PRO A 188 6.52 20.95 -5.76
C PRO A 188 7.63 20.71 -6.77
N VAL A 189 7.63 19.53 -7.38
CA VAL A 189 8.63 19.18 -8.40
C VAL A 189 8.47 20.14 -9.60
N PRO A 190 9.57 20.57 -10.25
CA PRO A 190 9.52 21.40 -11.46
C PRO A 190 8.49 20.92 -12.49
N VAL A 191 7.74 21.87 -13.05
CA VAL A 191 6.64 21.66 -14.03
C VAL A 191 7.05 20.80 -15.24
N LYS A 192 8.35 20.83 -15.58
CA LYS A 192 8.92 20.10 -16.72
C LYS A 192 8.74 18.58 -16.64
N ASP A 193 8.60 18.02 -15.44
CA ASP A 193 8.48 16.58 -15.19
C ASP A 193 7.03 16.13 -14.89
N GLN A 194 6.07 17.06 -14.84
CA GLN A 194 4.67 16.73 -14.50
C GLN A 194 4.02 15.76 -15.49
N PHE A 195 4.38 15.86 -16.78
CA PHE A 195 3.90 14.93 -17.80
C PHE A 195 4.44 13.52 -17.60
N ASP A 196 5.72 13.39 -17.29
CA ASP A 196 6.33 12.08 -17.01
C ASP A 196 5.68 11.43 -15.79
N TYR A 197 5.32 12.23 -14.78
CA TYR A 197 4.61 11.74 -13.59
C TYR A 197 3.17 11.35 -13.87
N LEU A 198 2.47 12.08 -14.75
CA LEU A 198 1.15 11.70 -15.19
C LEU A 198 1.18 10.36 -15.92
N ILE A 199 2.11 10.17 -16.87
CA ILE A 199 2.27 8.89 -17.59
C ILE A 199 2.56 7.75 -16.62
N LYS A 200 3.51 7.93 -15.68
CA LYS A 200 3.81 6.92 -14.65
C LYS A 200 2.57 6.56 -13.82
N SER A 201 1.78 7.56 -13.45
CA SER A 201 0.57 7.36 -12.64
C SER A 201 -0.53 6.66 -13.42
N ILE A 202 -0.69 6.97 -14.71
CA ILE A 202 -1.62 6.27 -15.60
C ILE A 202 -1.20 4.80 -15.71
N ILE A 203 0.09 4.51 -15.91
CA ILE A 203 0.58 3.12 -15.95
C ILE A 203 0.21 2.40 -14.65
N VAL A 204 0.53 2.97 -13.48
CA VAL A 204 0.18 2.38 -12.18
C VAL A 204 -1.32 2.15 -12.05
N GLY A 205 -2.15 3.13 -12.40
CA GLY A 205 -3.61 3.01 -12.34
C GLY A 205 -4.18 1.97 -13.30
N THR A 206 -3.66 1.86 -14.52
CA THR A 206 -4.06 0.83 -15.49
C THR A 206 -3.74 -0.57 -14.98
N PHE A 207 -2.53 -0.80 -14.45
CA PHE A 207 -2.16 -2.10 -13.87
C PHE A 207 -2.97 -2.42 -12.61
N MET A 208 -3.31 -1.42 -11.78
CA MET A 208 -4.23 -1.60 -10.65
C MET A 208 -5.64 -2.00 -11.11
N CYS A 209 -6.20 -1.33 -12.13
CA CYS A 209 -7.48 -1.68 -12.72
C CYS A 209 -7.48 -3.13 -13.25
N ILE A 210 -6.48 -3.48 -14.06
CA ILE A 210 -6.33 -4.83 -14.63
C ILE A 210 -6.21 -5.88 -13.51
N SER A 211 -5.43 -5.60 -12.47
CA SER A 211 -5.22 -6.55 -11.37
C SER A 211 -6.50 -6.83 -10.59
N LEU A 212 -7.31 -5.81 -10.30
CA LEU A 212 -8.59 -6.00 -9.61
C LEU A 212 -9.62 -6.69 -10.51
N LEU A 213 -9.66 -6.32 -11.80
CA LEU A 213 -10.55 -6.93 -12.79
C LEU A 213 -10.25 -8.42 -12.99
N ILE A 214 -8.97 -8.81 -13.08
CA ILE A 214 -8.56 -10.22 -13.15
C ILE A 214 -9.04 -11.00 -11.92
N GLY A 215 -8.88 -10.43 -10.72
CA GLY A 215 -9.36 -11.07 -9.49
C GLY A 215 -10.86 -11.36 -9.49
N HIS A 216 -11.66 -10.40 -9.96
CA HIS A 216 -13.10 -10.59 -10.09
C HIS A 216 -13.49 -11.57 -11.19
N LEU A 217 -12.84 -11.53 -12.36
CA LEU A 217 -13.14 -12.43 -13.48
C LEU A 217 -12.81 -13.89 -13.16
N LEU A 218 -11.73 -14.13 -12.40
CA LEU A 218 -11.35 -15.45 -11.92
C LEU A 218 -12.16 -15.93 -10.70
N LYS A 219 -13.12 -15.12 -10.24
CA LYS A 219 -14.01 -15.41 -9.08
C LYS A 219 -13.24 -15.81 -7.81
N PHE A 220 -12.13 -15.14 -7.53
CA PHE A 220 -11.39 -15.39 -6.29
C PHE A 220 -12.16 -14.86 -5.08
N ASP A 221 -11.97 -15.54 -3.94
CA ASP A 221 -12.63 -15.17 -2.69
C ASP A 221 -12.18 -13.80 -2.16
N ASN A 222 -10.94 -13.40 -2.47
CA ASN A 222 -10.32 -12.19 -1.93
C ASN A 222 -9.53 -11.42 -3.00
N PRO A 223 -10.19 -10.89 -4.04
CA PRO A 223 -9.54 -10.33 -5.22
C PRO A 223 -8.72 -9.07 -4.92
N TYR A 224 -8.92 -8.42 -3.76
CA TYR A 224 -8.18 -7.23 -3.32
C TYR A 224 -6.68 -7.48 -3.05
N TRP A 225 -6.24 -8.73 -2.83
CA TRP A 225 -4.81 -8.99 -2.62
C TRP A 225 -3.97 -8.92 -3.88
N ILE A 226 -4.58 -9.15 -5.05
CA ILE A 226 -3.89 -9.05 -6.34
C ILE A 226 -3.37 -7.62 -6.58
N PRO A 227 -4.20 -6.55 -6.50
CA PRO A 227 -3.72 -5.17 -6.64
C PRO A 227 -2.75 -4.76 -5.54
N ILE A 228 -2.96 -5.18 -4.28
CA ILE A 228 -1.99 -4.93 -3.19
C ILE A 228 -0.65 -5.63 -3.51
N SER A 229 -0.71 -6.79 -4.14
CA SER A 229 0.46 -7.54 -4.59
C SER A 229 1.22 -6.82 -5.70
N CYS A 230 0.47 -6.40 -6.71
CA CYS A 230 0.95 -5.59 -7.82
C CYS A 230 1.61 -4.29 -7.33
N ALA A 231 0.95 -3.55 -6.43
CA ALA A 231 1.38 -2.24 -5.97
C ALA A 231 2.73 -2.28 -5.22
N ALA A 232 2.98 -3.27 -4.35
CA ALA A 232 4.24 -3.29 -3.61
C ALA A 232 5.46 -3.72 -4.47
N ILE A 233 5.22 -4.43 -5.58
CA ILE A 233 6.27 -4.78 -6.54
C ILE A 233 6.59 -3.58 -7.45
N MET A 234 5.57 -2.87 -7.92
CA MET A 234 5.75 -1.66 -8.74
C MET A 234 6.46 -0.51 -8.00
N GLN A 235 6.58 -0.56 -6.67
CA GLN A 235 7.38 0.37 -5.87
C GLN A 235 8.91 0.16 -5.98
N GLY A 236 9.37 -0.83 -6.76
CA GLY A 236 10.79 -1.01 -7.02
C GLY A 236 11.39 0.21 -7.73
N ILE A 237 12.53 0.69 -7.22
CA ILE A 237 13.20 1.91 -7.73
C ILE A 237 13.83 1.68 -9.12
N SER A 238 14.11 0.43 -9.49
CA SER A 238 14.59 0.03 -10.81
C SER A 238 14.00 -1.33 -11.22
N LEU A 239 14.14 -1.72 -12.49
CA LEU A 239 13.74 -3.05 -12.98
C LEU A 239 14.31 -4.19 -12.16
N TYR A 240 15.60 -4.11 -11.83
CA TYR A 240 16.26 -5.10 -10.98
C TYR A 240 15.57 -5.20 -9.61
N HIS A 241 15.26 -4.07 -8.97
CA HIS A 241 14.55 -4.07 -7.69
C HIS A 241 13.09 -4.54 -7.79
N VAL A 242 12.41 -4.29 -8.92
CA VAL A 242 11.05 -4.81 -9.18
C VAL A 242 11.10 -6.34 -9.22
N TRP A 243 12.03 -6.91 -9.98
CA TRP A 243 12.20 -8.37 -10.09
C TRP A 243 12.59 -9.00 -8.76
N GLN A 244 13.56 -8.38 -8.06
CA GLN A 244 13.99 -8.83 -6.74
C GLN A 244 12.84 -8.82 -5.74
N ARG A 245 12.01 -7.76 -5.73
CA ARG A 245 10.81 -7.69 -4.89
C ARG A 245 9.78 -8.74 -5.25
N ALA A 246 9.58 -9.04 -6.54
CA ALA A 246 8.65 -10.09 -6.96
C ALA A 246 9.08 -11.46 -6.41
N LEU A 247 10.36 -11.82 -6.55
CA LEU A 247 10.90 -13.06 -6.00
C LEU A 247 10.83 -13.09 -4.46
N GLN A 248 11.27 -12.02 -3.80
CA GLN A 248 11.20 -11.88 -2.35
C GLN A 248 9.76 -11.97 -1.84
N ARG A 249 8.80 -11.45 -2.61
CA ARG A 249 7.39 -11.49 -2.26
C ARG A 249 6.84 -12.91 -2.33
N ILE A 250 7.06 -13.61 -3.45
CA ILE A 250 6.58 -14.99 -3.62
C ILE A 250 7.23 -15.92 -2.60
N ALA A 251 8.55 -15.87 -2.43
CA ALA A 251 9.27 -16.73 -1.49
C ALA A 251 8.94 -16.40 -0.03
N GLY A 252 8.90 -15.11 0.32
CA GLY A 252 8.53 -14.66 1.66
C GLY A 252 7.08 -15.01 2.00
N THR A 253 6.17 -14.97 1.03
CA THR A 253 4.79 -15.41 1.22
C THR A 253 4.70 -16.89 1.50
N PHE A 254 5.42 -17.75 0.77
CA PHE A 254 5.41 -19.19 1.05
C PHE A 254 5.81 -19.50 2.51
N ILE A 255 6.90 -18.88 2.98
CA ILE A 255 7.35 -19.04 4.38
C ILE A 255 6.35 -18.41 5.36
N GLY A 256 5.82 -17.23 5.03
CA GLY A 256 4.84 -16.50 5.85
C GLY A 256 3.52 -17.24 6.01
N LEU A 257 3.08 -17.98 4.99
CA LEU A 257 1.91 -18.86 5.07
C LEU A 257 2.17 -20.04 6.01
N GLY A 258 3.36 -20.62 5.98
CA GLY A 258 3.78 -21.64 6.97
C GLY A 258 3.80 -21.09 8.40
N LEU A 259 4.31 -19.87 8.60
CA LEU A 259 4.26 -19.19 9.90
C LEU A 259 2.81 -18.93 10.35
N CYS A 260 1.95 -18.48 9.44
CA CYS A 260 0.53 -18.26 9.73
C CYS A 260 -0.17 -19.56 10.15
N TRP A 261 0.04 -20.63 9.40
CA TRP A 261 -0.48 -21.96 9.72
C TRP A 261 -0.03 -22.41 11.12
N ALA A 262 1.24 -22.23 11.45
CA ALA A 262 1.77 -22.55 12.77
C ALA A 262 1.08 -21.72 13.87
N LEU A 263 0.89 -20.41 13.69
CA LEU A 263 0.20 -19.55 14.66
C LEU A 263 -1.26 -19.98 14.85
N ILE A 264 -2.00 -20.21 13.76
CA ILE A 264 -3.41 -20.65 13.82
C ILE A 264 -3.54 -22.03 14.50
N SER A 265 -2.56 -22.93 14.30
CA SER A 265 -2.56 -24.26 14.92
C SER A 265 -2.44 -24.25 16.44
N VAL A 266 -1.91 -23.16 17.03
CA VAL A 266 -1.77 -23.01 18.48
C VAL A 266 -3.10 -22.63 19.11
N SER A 267 -3.80 -21.64 18.55
CA SER A 267 -5.10 -21.19 19.04
C SER A 267 -5.83 -20.35 18.00
N THR A 268 -7.15 -20.49 17.95
CA THR A 268 -8.05 -19.66 17.14
C THR A 268 -8.80 -18.62 17.98
N ALA A 269 -8.44 -18.46 19.26
CA ALA A 269 -9.09 -17.50 20.14
C ALA A 269 -8.89 -16.05 19.61
N PRO A 270 -9.95 -15.23 19.52
CA PRO A 270 -9.85 -13.88 18.95
C PRO A 270 -8.79 -12.99 19.64
N LEU A 271 -8.67 -13.06 20.96
CA LEU A 271 -7.66 -12.33 21.72
C LEU A 271 -6.23 -12.75 21.34
N TYR A 272 -6.00 -14.05 21.17
CA TYR A 272 -4.71 -14.59 20.75
C TYR A 272 -4.33 -14.06 19.37
N LEU A 273 -5.27 -14.03 18.42
CA LEU A 273 -5.05 -13.47 17.08
C LEU A 273 -4.74 -11.98 17.13
N CYS A 274 -5.45 -11.20 17.97
CA CYS A 274 -5.17 -9.78 18.17
C CYS A 274 -3.73 -9.54 18.66
N ILE A 275 -3.28 -10.30 19.66
CA ILE A 275 -1.92 -10.22 20.19
C ILE A 275 -0.89 -10.60 19.12
N CYS A 276 -1.14 -11.67 18.36
CA CYS A 276 -0.26 -12.08 17.26
C CYS A 276 -0.13 -10.99 16.20
N ILE A 277 -1.25 -10.37 15.79
CA ILE A 277 -1.25 -9.25 14.82
C ILE A 277 -0.42 -8.07 15.36
N MET A 278 -0.55 -7.73 16.63
CA MET A 278 0.25 -6.65 17.25
C MET A 278 1.75 -6.96 17.23
N VAL A 279 2.13 -8.17 17.65
CA VAL A 279 3.54 -8.61 17.66
C VAL A 279 4.12 -8.63 16.25
N LEU A 280 3.39 -9.20 15.29
CA LEU A 280 3.79 -9.22 13.89
C LEU A 280 3.94 -7.81 13.33
N GLN A 281 3.02 -6.89 13.63
CA GLN A 281 3.11 -5.50 13.17
C GLN A 281 4.38 -4.82 13.68
N PHE A 282 4.73 -5.03 14.95
CA PHE A 282 5.98 -4.52 15.53
C PHE A 282 7.20 -5.08 14.79
N ILE A 283 7.24 -6.39 14.57
CA ILE A 283 8.33 -7.08 13.87
C ILE A 283 8.45 -6.57 12.42
N ILE A 284 7.34 -6.43 11.70
CA ILE A 284 7.32 -5.92 10.32
C ILE A 284 8.00 -4.56 10.27
N GLU A 285 7.62 -3.64 11.15
CA GLU A 285 8.13 -2.27 11.12
C GLU A 285 9.62 -2.19 11.52
N MET A 286 10.09 -3.11 12.37
CA MET A 286 11.52 -3.28 12.66
C MET A 286 12.33 -3.76 11.45
N PHE A 287 11.78 -4.66 10.64
CA PHE A 287 12.50 -5.28 9.52
C PHE A 287 12.28 -4.60 8.17
N ILE A 288 11.15 -3.95 7.90
CA ILE A 288 10.78 -3.44 6.57
C ILE A 288 11.81 -2.45 6.00
N SER A 289 12.46 -1.68 6.88
CA SER A 289 13.53 -0.74 6.52
C SER A 289 14.92 -1.40 6.40
N ARG A 290 15.12 -2.56 7.01
CA ARG A 290 16.41 -3.27 7.08
C ARG A 290 16.54 -4.38 6.04
N ASN A 291 15.46 -5.11 5.82
CA ASN A 291 15.40 -6.26 4.94
C ASN A 291 13.94 -6.56 4.52
N TYR A 292 13.62 -6.28 3.26
CA TYR A 292 12.29 -6.49 2.71
C TYR A 292 11.87 -7.96 2.71
N ALA A 293 12.77 -8.89 2.39
CA ALA A 293 12.45 -10.32 2.30
C ALA A 293 11.97 -10.89 3.64
N VAL A 294 12.67 -10.55 4.73
CA VAL A 294 12.28 -10.93 6.09
C VAL A 294 10.96 -10.27 6.47
N ALA A 295 10.78 -8.99 6.16
CA ALA A 295 9.54 -8.29 6.46
C ALA A 295 8.33 -8.89 5.75
N VAL A 296 8.47 -9.35 4.50
CA VAL A 296 7.39 -9.99 3.73
C VAL A 296 6.84 -11.24 4.42
N ILE A 297 7.69 -12.03 5.08
CA ILE A 297 7.27 -13.23 5.82
C ILE A 297 6.23 -12.85 6.87
N PHE A 298 6.54 -11.84 7.68
CA PHE A 298 5.66 -11.36 8.74
C PHE A 298 4.47 -10.58 8.20
N ILE A 299 4.64 -9.79 7.12
CA ILE A 299 3.52 -9.11 6.43
C ILE A 299 2.49 -10.14 5.98
N THR A 300 2.94 -11.21 5.32
CA THR A 300 2.04 -12.26 4.84
C THR A 300 1.27 -12.87 6.00
N ALA A 301 1.97 -13.29 7.07
CA ALA A 301 1.32 -13.85 8.25
C ALA A 301 0.28 -12.88 8.85
N LEU A 302 0.65 -11.61 9.07
CA LEU A 302 -0.26 -10.59 9.59
C LEU A 302 -1.51 -10.40 8.72
N THR A 303 -1.33 -10.31 7.40
CA THR A 303 -2.44 -10.06 6.47
C THR A 303 -3.42 -11.22 6.38
N VAL A 304 -2.93 -12.46 6.52
CA VAL A 304 -3.77 -13.65 6.56
C VAL A 304 -4.54 -13.71 7.88
N LEU A 305 -3.88 -13.44 9.02
CA LEU A 305 -4.56 -13.38 10.32
C LEU A 305 -5.63 -12.29 10.38
N LEU A 306 -5.40 -11.12 9.77
CA LEU A 306 -6.42 -10.06 9.67
C LEU A 306 -7.65 -10.51 8.87
N ALA A 307 -7.44 -11.30 7.82
CA ALA A 307 -8.54 -11.81 7.00
C ALA A 307 -9.33 -12.91 7.72
N GLU A 308 -8.63 -13.82 8.41
CA GLU A 308 -9.24 -14.88 9.23
C GLU A 308 -10.05 -14.29 10.39
N ALA A 309 -9.49 -13.31 11.10
CA ALA A 309 -10.16 -12.62 12.19
C ALA A 309 -11.45 -11.92 11.74
N GLY A 310 -11.56 -11.50 10.47
CA GLY A 310 -12.76 -10.86 9.93
C GLY A 310 -13.88 -11.84 9.56
N ASN A 311 -13.55 -13.11 9.32
CA ASN A 311 -14.50 -14.13 8.84
C ASN A 311 -14.22 -15.50 9.49
N PRO A 312 -14.47 -15.66 10.81
CA PRO A 312 -14.22 -16.91 11.54
C PRO A 312 -15.10 -18.10 11.11
N ILE A 313 -15.98 -17.91 10.12
CA ILE A 313 -16.97 -18.89 9.65
C ILE A 313 -16.37 -19.80 8.56
N ILE A 314 -15.24 -19.42 7.92
CA ILE A 314 -14.63 -20.21 6.83
C ILE A 314 -13.88 -21.42 7.44
N SER A 315 -14.48 -22.60 7.30
CA SER A 315 -14.20 -23.79 8.09
C SER A 315 -12.93 -24.57 7.70
N THR A 316 -12.05 -24.02 6.86
CA THR A 316 -10.80 -24.71 6.47
C THR A 316 -9.64 -23.71 6.24
N PRO A 317 -8.75 -23.52 7.23
CA PRO A 317 -7.59 -22.63 7.13
C PRO A 317 -6.72 -22.87 5.88
N ASN A 318 -6.66 -24.13 5.41
CA ASN A 318 -5.86 -24.52 4.25
C ASN A 318 -6.34 -23.88 2.93
N ILE A 319 -7.66 -23.73 2.74
CA ILE A 319 -8.21 -23.15 1.50
C ILE A 319 -7.87 -21.66 1.42
N LEU A 320 -8.02 -20.94 2.54
CA LEU A 320 -7.70 -19.51 2.60
C LEU A 320 -6.21 -19.25 2.38
N ILE A 321 -5.34 -20.11 2.94
CA ILE A 321 -3.89 -20.07 2.73
C ILE A 321 -3.52 -20.31 1.26
N GLN A 322 -4.14 -21.29 0.60
CA GLN A 322 -3.88 -21.58 -0.81
C GLN A 322 -4.37 -20.44 -1.73
N ALA A 323 -5.56 -19.92 -1.48
CA ALA A 323 -6.10 -18.77 -2.22
C ALA A 323 -5.16 -17.56 -2.12
N ARG A 324 -4.64 -17.28 -0.92
CA ARG A 324 -3.66 -16.21 -0.68
C ARG A 324 -2.37 -16.38 -1.48
N PHE A 325 -1.86 -17.60 -1.60
CA PHE A 325 -0.66 -17.86 -2.40
C PHE A 325 -0.90 -17.52 -3.87
N ILE A 326 -2.04 -17.94 -4.42
CA ILE A 326 -2.43 -17.70 -5.81
C ILE A 326 -2.61 -16.20 -6.07
N ASP A 327 -3.32 -15.48 -5.18
CA ASP A 327 -3.51 -14.02 -5.27
C ASP A 327 -2.18 -13.28 -5.38
N ILE A 328 -1.22 -13.68 -4.54
CA ILE A 328 0.09 -13.04 -4.46
C ILE A 328 0.93 -13.34 -5.69
N VAL A 329 0.91 -14.58 -6.20
CA VAL A 329 1.62 -14.96 -7.43
C VAL A 329 1.10 -14.16 -8.62
N ILE A 330 -0.22 -14.12 -8.82
CA ILE A 330 -0.84 -13.40 -9.95
C ILE A 330 -0.55 -11.91 -9.85
N GLY A 331 -0.77 -11.30 -8.68
CA GLY A 331 -0.45 -9.89 -8.51
C GLY A 331 1.05 -9.59 -8.62
N SER A 332 1.92 -10.57 -8.32
CA SER A 332 3.36 -10.42 -8.52
C SER A 332 3.77 -10.43 -9.97
N ILE A 333 3.13 -11.27 -10.79
CA ILE A 333 3.33 -11.30 -12.24
C ILE A 333 2.86 -9.97 -12.84
N ILE A 334 1.65 -9.52 -12.51
CA ILE A 334 1.10 -8.25 -13.00
C ILE A 334 1.97 -7.08 -12.57
N GLY A 335 2.42 -7.07 -11.31
CA GLY A 335 3.32 -6.03 -10.78
C GLY A 335 4.70 -6.03 -11.44
N GLY A 336 5.24 -7.21 -11.76
CA GLY A 336 6.49 -7.36 -12.52
C GLY A 336 6.38 -6.78 -13.92
N ILE A 337 5.27 -7.08 -14.63
CA ILE A 337 4.98 -6.52 -15.95
C ILE A 337 4.78 -5.00 -15.84
N GLY A 338 3.98 -4.53 -14.89
CA GLY A 338 3.74 -3.09 -14.69
C GLY A 338 5.02 -2.32 -14.33
N GLY A 339 5.86 -2.89 -13.46
CA GLY A 339 7.16 -2.32 -13.14
C GLY A 339 8.12 -2.33 -14.33
N TRP A 340 8.01 -3.31 -15.23
CA TRP A 340 8.74 -3.33 -16.50
C TRP A 340 8.35 -2.14 -17.39
N PHE A 341 7.05 -1.91 -17.59
CA PHE A 341 6.53 -0.75 -18.34
C PHE A 341 6.96 0.59 -17.73
N LEU A 342 7.03 0.68 -16.39
CA LEU A 342 7.36 1.93 -15.70
C LEU A 342 8.83 2.37 -15.89
N HIS A 343 9.74 1.42 -16.08
CA HIS A 343 11.18 1.68 -16.17
C HIS A 343 11.77 1.49 -17.58
N HIS A 344 10.99 1.03 -18.56
CA HIS A 344 11.47 0.88 -19.93
C HIS A 344 11.57 2.24 -20.64
N GLU A 345 12.80 2.74 -20.84
CA GLU A 345 13.09 4.08 -21.39
C GLU A 345 12.51 4.33 -22.80
N TYR A 346 12.26 3.27 -23.58
CA TYR A 346 11.73 3.34 -24.94
C TYR A 346 10.31 3.94 -25.01
N LEU A 347 9.42 3.49 -24.12
CA LEU A 347 8.06 4.04 -24.00
C LEU A 347 8.06 5.51 -23.57
N ARG A 348 9.06 5.91 -22.76
CA ARG A 348 9.22 7.29 -22.27
C ARG A 348 9.57 8.27 -23.39
N LYS A 349 10.39 7.88 -24.36
CA LYS A 349 10.68 8.70 -25.55
C LYS A 349 9.50 8.75 -26.51
N GLN A 350 8.94 7.59 -26.87
CA GLN A 350 7.89 7.52 -27.89
C GLN A 350 6.60 8.23 -27.47
N THR A 351 6.17 8.08 -26.21
CA THR A 351 4.97 8.76 -25.68
C THR A 351 5.16 10.27 -25.62
N ARG A 352 6.38 10.72 -25.26
CA ARG A 352 6.73 12.16 -25.23
C ARG A 352 6.69 12.77 -26.63
N ASP A 353 7.18 12.06 -27.63
CA ASP A 353 7.25 12.54 -29.00
C ASP A 353 5.87 12.54 -29.67
N SER A 354 5.06 11.49 -29.50
CA SER A 354 3.69 11.41 -30.02
C SER A 354 2.75 12.48 -29.43
N LEU A 355 2.90 12.84 -28.15
CA LEU A 355 2.05 13.87 -27.54
C LEU A 355 2.54 15.29 -27.84
N ARG A 356 3.85 15.49 -28.01
CA ARG A 356 4.40 16.77 -28.45
C ARG A 356 3.88 17.12 -29.85
N THR A 357 3.80 16.14 -30.74
CA THR A 357 3.21 16.33 -32.07
C THR A 357 1.70 16.63 -32.00
N THR A 358 0.91 15.92 -31.17
CA THR A 358 -0.52 16.23 -30.97
C THR A 358 -0.74 17.65 -30.40
N ARG A 359 0.05 18.07 -29.40
CA ARG A 359 -0.06 19.42 -28.82
C ARG A 359 0.29 20.51 -29.84
N LEU A 360 1.32 20.29 -30.66
CA LEU A 360 1.70 21.22 -31.72
C LEU A 360 0.61 21.31 -32.81
N GLN A 361 -0.03 20.19 -33.15
CA GLN A 361 -1.16 20.17 -34.08
C GLN A 361 -2.38 20.92 -33.53
N LEU A 362 -2.71 20.73 -32.24
CA LEU A 362 -3.80 21.46 -31.58
C LEU A 362 -3.54 22.98 -31.53
N LEU A 363 -2.30 23.39 -31.21
CA LEU A 363 -1.90 24.79 -31.21
C LEU A 363 -1.93 25.41 -32.61
N LYS A 364 -1.46 24.69 -33.64
CA LYS A 364 -1.58 25.11 -35.05
C LYS A 364 -3.05 25.28 -35.46
N LYS A 365 -3.92 24.33 -35.10
CA LYS A 365 -5.36 24.40 -35.40
C LYS A 365 -6.04 25.59 -34.71
N LYS A 366 -5.66 25.88 -33.46
CA LYS A 366 -6.15 27.05 -32.71
C LYS A 366 -5.67 28.37 -33.34
N ARG A 367 -4.41 28.42 -33.81
CA ARG A 367 -3.84 29.60 -34.47
C ARG A 367 -4.49 29.88 -35.84
N HIS A 368 -4.78 28.85 -36.63
CA HIS A 368 -5.53 29.03 -37.89
C HIS A 368 -6.94 29.57 -37.67
N LYS A 369 -7.62 29.14 -36.59
CA LYS A 369 -8.98 29.59 -36.26
C LYS A 369 -9.04 31.07 -35.84
N ILE A 370 -7.95 31.60 -35.28
CA ILE A 370 -7.82 33.03 -34.87
C ILE A 370 -7.48 33.93 -36.07
N ILE A 371 -6.84 33.40 -37.12
CA ILE A 371 -6.49 34.18 -38.32
C ILE A 371 -7.68 34.27 -39.32
N GLN A 372 -8.68 33.40 -39.17
CA GLN A 372 -9.89 33.37 -40.00
C GLN A 372 -11.09 34.10 -39.37
N GLN A 373 -10.93 34.67 -38.19
CA GLN A 373 -11.85 35.64 -37.57
C GLN A 373 -11.20 37.02 -37.63
#